data_AF-A0A1J4U9L0-F1
#
_entry.id   AF-A0A1J4U9L0-F1
#
_cell.length_a   1.000
_cell.length_b   1.000
_cell.length_c   1.000
_cell.angle_alpha   90.00
_cell.angle_beta   90.00
_cell.angle_gamma   90.00
#
_symmetry.space_group_name_H-M   'P 1'
#
loop_
_entity.id
_entity.type
_entity.pdbx_description
1 polymer ?
#
loop_
_entity_poly.entity_id
_entity_poly.type
_entity_poly.pdbx_seq_one_letter_code
_entity_poly.pdbx_strand_id
1 'polypeptide(L)'
;MIKMKITEEEISKIKDWCKKTKKEEMGRTYLIKQNPFSLEIPFARNCIFIEIDKPPFFCNKQSLVYDSSSDKLFRFVDARWVEIAESKY
;
A
#
# COMPACT_ATOMS: atom_id res chain seq x y z
N MET A 1 4.57 6.05 22.79
CA MET A 1 4.57 5.75 21.34
C MET A 1 3.62 4.58 21.13
N ILE A 2 2.51 4.77 20.41
CA ILE A 2 1.57 3.67 20.10
C ILE A 2 2.27 2.78 19.07
N LYS A 3 2.77 1.62 19.49
CA LYS A 3 3.32 0.60 18.58
C LYS A 3 2.13 -0.09 17.90
N MET A 4 1.85 0.25 16.64
CA MET A 4 0.83 -0.45 15.85
C MET A 4 1.35 -1.85 15.50
N LYS A 5 0.59 -2.88 15.87
CA LYS A 5 0.80 -4.24 15.37
C LYS A 5 0.32 -4.28 13.91
N ILE A 6 1.16 -4.79 13.03
CA ILE A 6 0.85 -5.00 11.62
C ILE A 6 0.82 -6.51 11.42
N THR A 7 -0.32 -7.06 11.01
CA THR A 7 -0.44 -8.50 10.77
C THR A 7 -0.16 -8.84 9.31
N GLU A 8 0.34 -10.06 9.07
CA GLU A 8 0.53 -10.58 7.72
C GLU A 8 -0.78 -10.64 6.93
N GLU A 9 -1.90 -10.95 7.61
CA GLU A 9 -3.24 -11.03 7.00
C GLU A 9 -3.70 -9.67 6.43
N GLU A 10 -3.47 -8.58 7.17
CA GLU A 10 -3.80 -7.22 6.70
C GLU A 10 -2.97 -6.85 5.46
N ILE A 11 -1.67 -7.14 5.48
CA ILE A 11 -0.78 -6.91 4.34
C ILE A 11 -1.23 -7.73 3.14
N SER A 12 -1.50 -9.03 3.34
CA SER A 12 -1.94 -9.93 2.27
C SER A 12 -3.23 -9.43 1.64
N LYS A 13 -4.21 -9.02 2.46
CA LYS A 13 -5.50 -8.49 1.99
C LYS A 13 -5.32 -7.30 1.05
N ILE A 14 -4.43 -6.36 1.41
CA ILE A 14 -4.14 -5.20 0.56
C ILE A 14 -3.43 -5.64 -0.73
N LYS A 15 -2.42 -6.51 -0.64
CA LYS A 15 -1.69 -7.01 -1.82
C LYS A 15 -2.60 -7.74 -2.79
N ASP A 16 -3.46 -8.63 -2.29
CA ASP A 16 -4.41 -9.39 -3.12
C ASP A 16 -5.40 -8.48 -3.83
N TRP A 17 -5.89 -7.44 -3.15
CA TRP A 17 -6.71 -6.42 -3.78
C TRP A 17 -5.95 -5.67 -4.88
N CYS A 18 -4.70 -5.26 -4.63
CA CYS A 18 -3.89 -4.58 -5.64
C CYS A 18 -3.65 -5.46 -6.87
N LYS A 19 -3.32 -6.75 -6.67
CA LYS A 19 -3.14 -7.74 -7.75
C LYS A 19 -4.41 -7.89 -8.57
N LYS A 20 -5.57 -8.02 -7.91
CA LYS A 20 -6.87 -8.12 -8.58
C LYS A 20 -7.18 -6.86 -9.38
N THR A 21 -7.06 -5.68 -8.76
CA THR A 21 -7.33 -4.39 -9.41
C THR A 21 -6.42 -4.14 -10.61
N LYS A 22 -5.13 -4.49 -10.51
CA LYS A 22 -4.20 -4.41 -11.65
C LYS A 22 -4.62 -5.32 -12.81
N LYS A 23 -5.07 -6.54 -12.49
CA LYS A 23 -5.56 -7.49 -13.48
C LYS A 23 -6.87 -7.05 -14.13
N GLU A 24 -7.75 -6.36 -13.41
CA GLU A 24 -9.01 -5.84 -13.95
C GLU A 24 -8.80 -4.66 -14.90
N GLU A 25 -7.82 -3.79 -14.62
CA GLU A 25 -7.56 -2.56 -15.39
C GLU A 25 -6.48 -2.76 -16.47
N MET A 26 -6.44 -3.95 -17.09
CA MET A 26 -5.41 -4.34 -18.07
C MET A 26 -5.08 -3.21 -19.06
N GLY A 27 -3.80 -2.91 -19.23
CA GLY A 27 -3.30 -1.93 -20.20
C GLY A 27 -2.84 -0.58 -19.61
N ARG A 28 -2.98 -0.36 -18.31
CA ARG A 28 -2.41 0.82 -17.63
C ARG A 28 -1.06 0.51 -17.00
N THR A 29 -0.08 1.40 -17.23
CA THR A 29 1.27 1.30 -16.64
C THR A 29 1.25 1.48 -15.12
N TYR A 30 0.39 2.35 -14.61
CA TYR A 30 0.20 2.59 -13.19
C TYR A 30 -1.28 2.84 -12.89
N LEU A 31 -1.70 2.58 -11.66
CA LEU A 31 -3.07 2.82 -11.20
C LEU A 31 -3.07 3.64 -9.92
N ILE A 32 -4.06 4.51 -9.79
CA ILE A 32 -4.31 5.27 -8.56
C ILE A 32 -5.78 5.02 -8.22
N LYS A 33 -6.04 4.46 -7.04
CA LYS A 33 -7.38 4.12 -6.58
C LYS A 33 -7.56 4.61 -5.14
N GLN A 34 -8.80 4.92 -4.75
CA GLN A 34 -9.11 5.26 -3.36
C GLN A 34 -8.80 4.06 -2.45
N ASN A 35 -8.30 4.33 -1.24
CA ASN A 35 -7.97 3.28 -0.28
C ASN A 35 -9.25 2.71 0.38
N PRO A 36 -9.67 1.48 0.05
CA PRO A 36 -10.85 0.87 0.64
C PRO A 36 -10.60 0.38 2.07
N PHE A 37 -9.34 0.34 2.52
CA PHE A 37 -8.94 -0.21 3.82
C PHE A 37 -8.74 0.84 4.91
N SER A 38 -9.00 2.11 4.60
CA SER A 38 -8.76 3.24 5.53
C SER A 38 -9.53 3.13 6.86
N LEU A 39 -10.68 2.44 6.87
CA LEU A 39 -11.47 2.25 8.09
C LEU A 39 -11.17 0.93 8.82
N GLU A 40 -10.66 -0.06 8.10
CA GLU A 40 -10.50 -1.43 8.60
C GLU A 40 -9.06 -1.71 9.07
N ILE A 41 -8.06 -1.21 8.33
CA ILE A 41 -6.65 -1.51 8.57
C ILE A 41 -5.97 -0.30 9.23
N PRO A 42 -5.51 -0.41 10.49
CA PRO A 42 -5.03 0.74 11.26
C PRO A 42 -3.86 1.48 10.60
N PHE A 43 -2.91 0.76 10.01
CA PHE A 43 -1.75 1.38 9.35
C PHE A 43 -2.10 2.04 8.00
N ALA A 44 -3.24 1.68 7.42
CA ALA A 44 -3.75 2.25 6.17
C ALA A 44 -4.66 3.47 6.40
N ARG A 45 -5.05 3.75 7.65
CA ARG A 45 -6.07 4.77 7.99
C ARG A 45 -5.77 6.18 7.48
N ASN A 46 -4.51 6.57 7.50
CA ASN A 46 -4.08 7.90 7.05
C ASN A 46 -3.65 7.92 5.57
N CYS A 47 -3.86 6.82 4.84
CA CYS A 47 -3.56 6.73 3.43
C CYS A 47 -4.85 6.93 2.62
N ILE A 48 -4.90 7.98 1.81
CA ILE A 48 -6.08 8.36 1.02
C ILE A 48 -6.20 7.47 -0.22
N PHE A 49 -5.07 7.16 -0.85
CA PHE A 49 -5.01 6.38 -2.07
C PHE A 49 -4.10 5.16 -1.92
N ILE A 50 -4.29 4.23 -2.85
CA ILE A 50 -3.37 3.14 -3.16
C ILE A 50 -2.89 3.36 -4.60
N GLU A 51 -1.58 3.47 -4.75
CA GLU A 51 -0.89 3.70 -6.02
C GLU A 51 -0.15 2.43 -6.41
N ILE A 52 -0.51 1.82 -7.53
CA ILE A 52 0.03 0.56 -8.02
C ILE A 52 1.00 0.85 -9.16
N ASP A 53 2.24 0.37 -9.02
CA ASP A 53 3.37 0.50 -9.98
C ASP A 53 3.72 1.93 -10.39
N LYS A 54 3.20 2.93 -9.67
CA LYS A 54 3.58 4.31 -9.89
C LYS A 54 4.98 4.53 -9.31
N PRO A 55 5.90 5.19 -10.04
CA PRO A 55 7.25 5.40 -9.54
C PRO A 55 7.23 6.22 -8.24
N PRO A 56 7.98 5.82 -7.19
CA PRO A 56 7.89 6.44 -5.86
C PRO A 56 8.11 7.96 -5.81
N PHE A 57 8.83 8.51 -6.80
CA PHE A 57 9.04 9.96 -6.94
C PHE A 57 7.76 10.73 -7.26
N PHE A 58 6.83 10.12 -7.99
CA PHE A 58 5.56 10.73 -8.39
C PHE A 58 4.40 10.37 -7.46
N CYS A 59 4.63 9.47 -6.50
CA CYS A 59 3.60 9.02 -5.58
C CYS A 59 3.24 10.10 -4.55
N ASN A 60 1.97 10.17 -4.18
CA ASN A 60 1.53 11.04 -3.11
C ASN A 60 1.99 10.46 -1.76
N LYS A 61 2.56 11.31 -0.91
CA LYS A 61 3.08 10.95 0.42
C LYS A 61 1.98 10.45 1.37
N GLN A 62 0.71 10.74 1.07
CA GLN A 62 -0.47 10.24 1.78
C GLN A 62 -1.09 9.00 1.10
N SER A 63 -0.32 8.26 0.30
CA SER A 63 -0.75 7.03 -0.34
C SER A 63 0.03 5.82 0.14
N LEU A 64 -0.59 4.65 0.03
CA LEU A 64 0.13 3.39 -0.03
C LEU A 64 0.65 3.17 -1.44
N VAL A 65 1.86 2.64 -1.57
CA VAL A 65 2.45 2.31 -2.86
C VAL A 65 2.64 0.80 -2.93
N TYR A 66 2.04 0.16 -3.92
CA TYR A 66 2.22 -1.25 -4.19
C TYR A 66 3.07 -1.42 -5.45
N ASP A 67 4.18 -2.15 -5.32
CA ASP A 67 5.00 -2.57 -6.45
C ASP A 67 4.68 -4.04 -6.75
N SER A 68 4.04 -4.28 -7.88
CA SER A 68 3.67 -5.62 -8.31
C SER A 68 4.87 -6.44 -8.81
N SER A 69 5.99 -5.80 -9.16
CA SER A 69 7.19 -6.49 -9.65
C SER A 69 7.92 -7.20 -8.52
N SER A 70 7.97 -6.57 -7.34
CA SER A 70 8.57 -7.13 -6.13
C SER A 70 7.55 -7.69 -5.14
N ASP A 71 6.25 -7.56 -5.44
CA ASP A 71 5.12 -7.87 -4.54
C ASP A 71 5.24 -7.20 -3.17
N LYS A 72 5.62 -5.92 -3.15
CA LYS A 72 5.89 -5.15 -1.94
C LYS A 72 4.92 -3.99 -1.77
N LEU A 73 4.58 -3.71 -0.51
CA LEU A 73 3.77 -2.58 -0.12
C LEU A 73 4.65 -1.59 0.63
N PHE A 74 4.51 -0.30 0.32
CA PHE A 74 5.30 0.76 0.91
C PHE A 74 4.39 1.87 1.45
N ARG A 75 4.87 2.56 2.48
CA ARG A 75 4.28 3.80 2.98
C ARG A 75 5.35 4.86 3.18
N PHE A 76 4.95 6.12 3.06
CA PHE A 76 5.86 7.23 3.30
C PHE A 76 5.91 7.56 4.80
N VAL A 77 7.09 7.45 5.41
CA VAL A 77 7.33 7.75 6.84
C VAL A 77 8.68 8.43 6.95
N ASP A 78 8.76 9.52 7.72
CA ASP A 78 10.02 10.24 8.00
C ASP A 78 10.84 10.54 6.74
N ALA A 79 10.19 11.14 5.75
CA ALA A 79 10.78 11.54 4.46
C ALA A 79 11.28 10.41 3.55
N ARG A 80 10.94 9.14 3.84
CA ARG A 80 11.33 7.98 3.03
C ARG A 80 10.17 7.02 2.80
N TRP A 81 10.26 6.26 1.71
CA TRP A 81 9.40 5.10 1.48
C TRP A 81 9.92 3.92 2.29
N VAL A 82 9.07 3.38 3.15
CA VAL A 82 9.38 2.24 4.02
C VAL A 82 8.48 1.08 3.62
N GLU A 83 9.08 -0.08 3.41
CA GLU A 83 8.36 -1.32 3.17
C GLU A 83 7.50 -1.66 4.38
N ILE A 84 6.22 -1.94 4.15
CA ILE A 84 5.31 -2.47 5.16
C ILE A 84 5.54 -3.97 5.20
N ALA A 85 6.39 -4.38 6.14
CA ALA A 85 6.60 -5.78 6.49
C ALA A 85 5.85 -6.09 7.79
N GLU A 86 5.62 -7.39 8.01
CA GLU A 86 5.08 -7.88 9.27
C GLU A 86 6.01 -7.46 10.42
N SER A 87 5.42 -6.94 11.50
CA SER A 87 6.15 -6.64 12.72
C SER A 87 5.72 -7.64 13.78
N LYS A 88 6.45 -8.77 13.89
CA LYS A 88 6.34 -9.65 15.05
C LYS A 88 7.04 -8.98 16.23
N TYR A 89 6.25 -8.60 17.24
CA TYR A 89 6.75 -8.39 18.59
C TYR A 89 6.30 -9.57 19.43
#